data_AF-A0A1Y2DZS6-F1
#
_entry.id   AF-A0A1Y2DZS6-F1
#
_cell.length_a   1.000
_cell.length_b   1.000
_cell.length_c   1.000
_cell.angle_alpha   90.00
_cell.angle_beta   90.00
_cell.angle_gamma   90.00
#
_symmetry.space_group_name_H-M   'P 1'
#
loop_
_entity.id
_entity.type
_entity.pdbx_description
1 polymer ?
#
loop_
_entity_poly.entity_id
_entity_poly.type
_entity_poly.pdbx_seq_one_letter_code
_entity_poly.pdbx_strand_id
1 'polypeptide(L)'
;LEKWQETVAMIIANRTAGDSAALTALGDALAANGWLDAAHVCYLLSPATSLIGGAGTPAARICLLGSATPTTTSTDGIDLESVKLTELVEFAFSLAPTVKGQEPFLGFPHLQALRLYHATKLADAGHVSQASKYCEAIVNTLKATTKPSPYYTPVLVAQVKALSDRLTAAPGHDK
;
A
#
# COMPACT_ATOMS: atom_id res chain seq x y z
N LEU A 1 -26.99 -6.12 1.49
CA LEU A 1 -25.68 -5.44 1.58
C LEU A 1 -25.67 -4.34 2.63
N GLU A 2 -26.77 -3.62 2.86
CA GLU A 2 -26.84 -2.53 3.85
C GLU A 2 -26.39 -2.90 5.27
N LYS A 3 -26.60 -4.15 5.69
CA LYS A 3 -26.17 -4.70 6.98
C LYS A 3 -24.79 -5.38 6.98
N TRP A 4 -23.92 -5.07 6.01
CA TRP A 4 -22.61 -5.73 5.89
C TRP A 4 -21.77 -5.63 7.16
N GLN A 5 -21.86 -4.52 7.90
CA GLN A 5 -21.16 -4.31 9.16
C GLN A 5 -21.56 -5.34 10.22
N GLU A 6 -22.87 -5.63 10.33
CA GLU A 6 -23.40 -6.65 11.24
C GLU A 6 -22.89 -8.05 10.85
N THR A 7 -22.88 -8.35 9.54
CA THR A 7 -22.35 -9.63 9.03
C THR A 7 -20.86 -9.79 9.33
N VAL A 8 -20.05 -8.77 9.05
CA VAL A 8 -18.61 -8.76 9.35
C VAL A 8 -18.37 -8.91 10.84
N ALA A 9 -19.08 -8.15 11.68
CA ALA A 9 -18.96 -8.23 13.14
C ALA A 9 -19.29 -9.63 13.66
N MET A 10 -20.35 -10.28 13.14
CA MET A 10 -20.72 -11.64 13.50
C MET A 10 -19.60 -12.65 13.16
N ILE A 11 -19.03 -12.54 11.95
CA ILE A 11 -17.93 -13.42 11.50
C ILE A 11 -16.70 -13.24 12.39
N ILE A 12 -16.30 -11.99 12.67
CA ILE A 12 -15.12 -11.71 13.50
C ILE A 12 -15.32 -12.15 14.95
N ALA A 13 -16.54 -12.00 15.49
CA ALA A 13 -16.84 -12.43 16.86
C ALA A 13 -16.88 -13.96 17.01
N ASN A 14 -17.19 -14.69 15.93
CA ASN A 14 -17.36 -16.14 15.95
C ASN A 14 -16.45 -16.80 14.91
N ARG A 15 -15.13 -16.60 15.02
CA ARG A 15 -14.21 -17.04 13.97
C ARG A 15 -14.22 -18.56 13.78
N THR A 16 -14.44 -19.01 12.55
CA THR A 16 -14.42 -20.41 12.12
C THR A 16 -13.59 -20.64 10.85
N ALA A 17 -13.37 -21.90 10.49
CA ALA A 17 -12.72 -22.24 9.24
C ALA A 17 -13.58 -21.79 8.04
N GLY A 18 -12.98 -21.04 7.11
CA GLY A 18 -13.66 -20.52 5.92
C GLY A 18 -14.06 -19.05 5.99
N ASP A 19 -13.97 -18.41 7.16
CA ASP A 19 -14.34 -17.01 7.32
C ASP A 19 -13.60 -16.05 6.38
N SER A 20 -12.32 -16.29 6.13
CA SER A 20 -11.54 -15.45 5.21
C SER A 20 -12.16 -15.47 3.82
N ALA A 21 -12.57 -16.65 3.33
CA ALA A 21 -13.24 -16.78 2.05
C ALA A 21 -14.63 -16.14 2.06
N ALA A 22 -15.38 -16.28 3.16
CA ALA A 22 -16.69 -15.63 3.31
C ALA A 22 -16.59 -14.09 3.32
N LEU A 23 -15.64 -13.53 4.06
CA LEU A 23 -15.34 -12.09 4.06
C LEU A 23 -14.89 -11.61 2.68
N THR A 24 -14.07 -12.39 1.98
CA THR A 24 -13.64 -12.09 0.62
C THR A 24 -14.84 -12.04 -0.33
N ALA A 25 -15.73 -13.03 -0.28
CA ALA A 25 -16.93 -13.08 -1.11
C ALA A 25 -17.91 -11.93 -0.80
N LEU A 26 -18.05 -11.56 0.49
CA LEU A 26 -18.82 -10.38 0.89
C LEU A 26 -18.21 -9.10 0.32
N GLY A 27 -16.88 -8.96 0.37
CA GLY A 27 -16.15 -7.85 -0.23
C GLY A 27 -16.36 -7.79 -1.75
N ASP A 28 -16.24 -8.91 -2.45
CA ASP A 28 -16.45 -9.00 -3.90
C ASP A 28 -17.88 -8.55 -4.27
N ALA A 29 -18.88 -8.95 -3.48
CA ALA A 29 -20.27 -8.51 -3.65
C ALA A 29 -20.47 -7.01 -3.38
N LEU A 30 -19.83 -6.45 -2.35
CA LEU A 30 -19.87 -5.02 -2.04
C LEU A 30 -19.22 -4.19 -3.17
N ALA A 31 -18.05 -4.61 -3.65
CA ALA A 31 -17.35 -3.95 -4.74
C ALA A 31 -18.18 -3.95 -6.02
N ALA A 32 -18.82 -5.08 -6.36
CA ALA A 32 -19.71 -5.19 -7.52
C ALA A 32 -20.93 -4.25 -7.46
N ASN A 33 -21.31 -3.81 -6.26
CA ASN A 33 -22.41 -2.85 -6.05
C ASN A 33 -21.92 -1.40 -5.86
N GLY A 34 -20.61 -1.13 -6.05
CA GLY A 34 -20.02 0.20 -5.92
C GLY A 34 -19.66 0.59 -4.48
N TRP A 35 -19.72 -0.33 -3.51
CA TRP A 35 -19.45 -0.07 -2.10
C TRP A 35 -17.98 -0.36 -1.80
N LEU A 36 -17.09 0.41 -2.42
CA LEU A 36 -15.65 0.16 -2.44
C LEU A 36 -15.02 0.14 -1.05
N ASP A 37 -15.31 1.14 -0.22
CA ASP A 37 -14.71 1.23 1.12
C ASP A 37 -15.14 0.06 2.01
N ALA A 38 -16.41 -0.33 1.93
CA ALA A 38 -16.92 -1.50 2.64
C ALA A 38 -16.26 -2.80 2.16
N ALA A 39 -16.03 -2.93 0.85
CA ALA A 39 -15.30 -4.06 0.28
C ALA A 39 -13.86 -4.13 0.78
N HIS A 40 -13.16 -2.99 0.78
CA HIS A 40 -11.79 -2.89 1.28
C HIS A 40 -11.67 -3.27 2.76
N VAL A 41 -12.65 -2.89 3.61
CA VAL A 41 -12.70 -3.35 5.00
C VAL A 41 -12.76 -4.87 5.07
N CYS A 42 -13.64 -5.51 4.28
CA CYS A 42 -13.76 -6.97 4.25
C CYS A 42 -12.46 -7.66 3.81
N TYR A 43 -11.76 -7.08 2.82
CA TYR A 43 -10.49 -7.60 2.33
C TYR A 43 -9.35 -7.47 3.34
N LEU A 44 -9.25 -6.33 4.05
CA LEU A 44 -8.26 -6.13 5.12
C LEU A 44 -8.46 -7.13 6.28
N LEU A 45 -9.68 -7.59 6.50
CA LEU A 45 -10.03 -8.58 7.53
C LEU A 45 -9.83 -10.03 7.07
N SER A 46 -9.46 -10.24 5.80
CA SER A 46 -9.24 -11.54 5.16
C SER A 46 -7.95 -11.59 4.30
N PRO A 47 -6.79 -11.19 4.84
CA PRO A 47 -5.56 -11.03 4.04
C PRO A 47 -5.03 -12.32 3.42
N ALA A 48 -5.42 -13.49 3.94
CA ALA A 48 -5.04 -14.79 3.40
C ALA A 48 -5.71 -15.12 2.05
N THR A 49 -6.87 -14.52 1.77
CA THR A 49 -7.68 -14.77 0.57
C THR A 49 -7.88 -13.49 -0.25
N SER A 50 -7.59 -12.34 0.33
CA SER A 50 -7.67 -11.02 -0.31
C SER A 50 -6.28 -10.40 -0.45
N LEU A 51 -5.65 -10.62 -1.61
CA LEU A 51 -4.30 -10.14 -1.86
C LEU A 51 -4.28 -8.63 -2.10
N ILE A 52 -3.30 -7.97 -1.48
CA ILE A 52 -2.91 -6.59 -1.79
C ILE A 52 -1.77 -6.66 -2.80
N GLY A 53 -1.92 -6.02 -3.96
CA GLY A 53 -0.97 -6.13 -5.06
C GLY A 53 -1.05 -4.95 -6.02
N GLY A 54 0.05 -4.69 -6.72
CA GLY A 54 0.14 -3.56 -7.64
C GLY A 54 -0.60 -3.82 -8.97
N ALA A 55 -0.69 -2.75 -9.77
CA ALA A 55 -1.17 -2.82 -11.15
C ALA A 55 -0.50 -3.99 -11.91
N GLY A 56 -1.30 -4.77 -12.62
CA GLY A 56 -0.86 -5.98 -13.31
C GLY A 56 -0.95 -7.28 -12.49
N THR A 57 -1.47 -7.24 -11.25
CA THR A 57 -1.79 -8.45 -10.47
C THR A 57 -3.29 -8.77 -10.56
N PRO A 58 -3.74 -9.71 -11.41
CA PRO A 58 -5.17 -9.94 -11.63
C PRO A 58 -5.92 -10.45 -10.40
N ALA A 59 -5.21 -11.12 -9.47
CA ALA A 59 -5.77 -11.63 -8.24
C ALA A 59 -5.79 -10.60 -7.09
N ALA A 60 -5.23 -9.39 -7.30
CA ALA A 60 -5.22 -8.37 -6.27
C ALA A 60 -6.60 -7.72 -6.13
N ARG A 61 -7.08 -7.66 -4.90
CA ARG A 61 -8.35 -7.01 -4.55
C ARG A 61 -8.17 -5.59 -4.08
N ILE A 62 -6.96 -5.25 -3.63
CA ILE A 62 -6.56 -3.90 -3.24
C ILE A 62 -5.23 -3.60 -3.92
N CYS A 63 -5.16 -2.48 -4.65
CA CYS A 63 -3.90 -1.88 -5.07
C CYS A 63 -3.59 -0.62 -4.24
N LEU A 64 -4.62 0.19 -3.99
CA LEU A 64 -4.59 1.36 -3.12
C LEU A 64 -5.89 1.36 -2.31
N LEU A 65 -5.76 1.50 -0.99
CA LEU A 65 -6.93 1.56 -0.12
C LEU A 65 -7.73 2.84 -0.41
N GLY A 66 -9.06 2.71 -0.51
CA GLY A 66 -9.97 3.82 -0.81
C GLY A 66 -10.00 4.25 -2.28
N SER A 67 -9.15 3.66 -3.13
CA SER A 67 -9.12 3.94 -4.56
C SER A 67 -9.65 2.75 -5.34
N ALA A 68 -10.48 3.02 -6.36
CA ALA A 68 -10.86 1.97 -7.29
C ALA A 68 -9.58 1.48 -7.97
N THR A 69 -9.41 0.16 -8.06
CA THR A 69 -8.19 -0.44 -8.62
C THR A 69 -7.85 0.22 -9.96
N PRO A 70 -6.72 0.92 -10.07
CA PRO A 70 -6.38 1.61 -11.30
C PRO A 70 -6.17 0.55 -12.38
N THR A 71 -7.03 0.56 -13.38
CA THR A 71 -6.88 -0.25 -14.59
C THR A 71 -5.73 0.28 -15.46
N THR A 72 -5.15 1.43 -15.12
CA THR A 72 -4.15 2.14 -15.89
C THR A 72 -2.91 2.47 -15.07
N THR A 73 -1.75 2.45 -15.74
CA THR A 73 -0.42 2.75 -15.18
C THR A 73 -0.12 4.25 -15.06
N SER A 74 -1.12 5.12 -15.30
CA SER A 74 -0.96 6.58 -15.28
C SER A 74 -0.98 7.13 -13.86
N THR A 75 -0.08 8.06 -13.55
CA THR A 75 -0.07 8.78 -12.27
C THR A 75 -1.15 9.86 -12.16
N ASP A 76 -1.77 10.20 -13.29
CA ASP A 76 -2.89 11.14 -13.34
C ASP A 76 -4.10 10.53 -12.64
N GLY A 77 -4.53 11.16 -11.54
CA GLY A 77 -5.64 10.68 -10.71
C GLY A 77 -5.23 9.84 -9.50
N ILE A 78 -3.94 9.73 -9.16
CA ILE A 78 -3.54 9.13 -7.88
C ILE A 78 -3.96 10.06 -6.73
N ASP A 79 -4.93 9.62 -5.94
CA ASP A 79 -5.32 10.26 -4.70
C ASP A 79 -4.26 10.03 -3.62
N LEU A 80 -3.73 11.13 -3.09
CA LEU A 80 -2.67 11.09 -2.08
C LEU A 80 -3.17 10.52 -0.75
N GLU A 81 -4.46 10.71 -0.41
CA GLU A 81 -5.02 10.14 0.82
C GLU A 81 -5.07 8.61 0.74
N SER A 82 -5.45 8.06 -0.41
CA SER A 82 -5.38 6.62 -0.69
C SER A 82 -3.96 6.06 -0.54
N VAL A 83 -2.93 6.81 -0.97
CA VAL A 83 -1.51 6.43 -0.78
C VAL A 83 -1.18 6.38 0.72
N LYS A 84 -1.50 7.43 1.48
CA LYS A 84 -1.24 7.50 2.93
C LYS A 84 -1.97 6.41 3.71
N LEU A 85 -3.22 6.13 3.36
CA LEU A 85 -3.99 5.04 3.96
C LEU A 85 -3.33 3.68 3.70
N THR A 86 -2.83 3.46 2.48
CA THR A 86 -2.12 2.22 2.13
C THR A 86 -0.77 2.12 2.85
N GLU A 87 -0.06 3.24 3.07
CA GLU A 87 1.14 3.28 3.91
C GLU A 87 0.83 2.90 5.37
N LEU A 88 -0.29 3.36 5.92
CA LEU A 88 -0.73 2.99 7.27
C LEU A 88 -1.04 1.48 7.38
N VAL A 89 -1.67 0.90 6.36
CA VAL A 89 -1.89 -0.55 6.29
C VAL A 89 -0.56 -1.30 6.24
N GLU A 90 0.39 -0.87 5.40
CA GLU A 90 1.72 -1.49 5.36
C GLU A 90 2.39 -1.44 6.74
N PHE A 91 2.31 -0.31 7.43
CA PHE A 91 2.82 -0.17 8.78
C PHE A 91 2.15 -1.15 9.74
N ALA A 92 0.82 -1.28 9.72
CA ALA A 92 0.10 -2.24 10.56
C ALA A 92 0.56 -3.69 10.31
N PHE A 93 0.84 -4.07 9.06
CA PHE A 93 1.40 -5.39 8.73
C PHE A 93 2.82 -5.57 9.27
N SER A 94 3.64 -4.51 9.27
CA SER A 94 5.00 -4.56 9.83
C SER A 94 5.05 -4.77 11.35
N LEU A 95 3.97 -4.45 12.06
CA LEU A 95 3.86 -4.67 13.50
C LEU A 95 3.56 -6.13 13.86
N ALA A 96 3.11 -6.94 12.90
CA ALA A 96 2.81 -8.34 13.16
C ALA A 96 4.12 -9.12 13.42
N PRO A 97 4.22 -9.88 14.53
CA PRO A 97 5.42 -10.63 14.84
C PRO A 97 5.66 -11.70 13.78
N THR A 98 6.92 -11.84 13.34
CA THR A 98 7.30 -12.89 12.41
C THR A 98 7.17 -14.25 13.08
N VAL A 99 6.31 -15.12 12.54
CA VAL A 99 6.14 -16.49 13.03
C VAL A 99 7.35 -17.32 12.65
N LYS A 100 7.82 -18.18 13.56
CA LYS A 100 8.98 -19.04 13.33
C LYS A 100 8.78 -19.89 12.06
N GLY A 101 9.71 -19.76 11.11
CA GLY A 101 9.64 -20.47 9.82
C GLY A 101 8.98 -19.68 8.69
N GLN A 102 8.47 -18.47 8.94
CA GLN A 102 8.03 -17.54 7.92
C GLN A 102 9.05 -16.41 7.72
N GLU A 103 9.11 -15.88 6.50
CA GLU A 103 9.90 -14.68 6.23
C GLU A 103 9.24 -13.46 6.88
N PRO A 104 10.04 -12.49 7.37
CA PRO A 104 9.51 -11.25 7.89
C PRO A 104 8.80 -10.47 6.77
N PHE A 105 7.78 -9.69 7.14
CA PHE A 105 7.11 -8.81 6.21
C PHE A 105 8.05 -7.65 5.81
N LEU A 106 8.41 -7.57 4.53
CA LEU A 106 9.35 -6.58 3.99
C LEU A 106 8.66 -5.35 3.38
N GLY A 107 7.33 -5.24 3.51
CA GLY A 107 6.54 -4.20 2.88
C GLY A 107 5.95 -4.61 1.53
N PHE A 108 5.14 -3.72 0.96
CA PHE A 108 4.50 -3.91 -0.33
C PHE A 108 5.41 -3.38 -1.45
N PRO A 109 5.89 -4.24 -2.37
CA PRO A 109 6.84 -3.78 -3.40
C PRO A 109 6.24 -2.75 -4.36
N HIS A 110 4.96 -2.87 -4.69
CA HIS A 110 4.26 -1.94 -5.57
C HIS A 110 4.07 -0.55 -4.96
N LEU A 111 4.13 -0.43 -3.63
CA LEU A 111 3.93 0.84 -2.93
C LEU A 111 5.14 1.78 -3.06
N GLN A 112 6.33 1.28 -3.41
CA GLN A 112 7.54 2.12 -3.41
C GLN A 112 7.51 3.24 -4.45
N ALA A 113 6.90 3.02 -5.61
CA ALA A 113 6.69 4.07 -6.61
C ALA A 113 5.69 5.15 -6.13
N LEU A 114 4.67 4.73 -5.38
CA LEU A 114 3.67 5.63 -4.80
C LEU A 114 4.22 6.45 -3.63
N ARG A 115 5.13 5.86 -2.82
CA ARG A 115 5.90 6.59 -1.82
C ARG A 115 6.80 7.66 -2.44
N LEU A 116 7.43 7.36 -3.57
CA LEU A 116 8.20 8.36 -4.29
C LEU A 116 7.31 9.51 -4.79
N TYR A 117 6.10 9.20 -5.28
CA TYR A 117 5.12 10.22 -5.62
C TYR A 117 4.77 11.10 -4.41
N HIS A 118 4.48 10.50 -3.25
CA HIS A 118 4.22 11.23 -2.01
C HIS A 118 5.42 12.10 -1.59
N ALA A 119 6.64 11.55 -1.64
CA ALA A 119 7.89 12.28 -1.36
C ALA A 119 8.06 13.49 -2.29
N THR A 120 7.72 13.34 -3.57
CA THR A 120 7.76 14.43 -4.54
C THR A 120 6.75 15.53 -4.17
N LYS A 121 5.53 15.17 -3.79
CA LYS A 121 4.52 16.15 -3.32
C LYS A 121 4.94 16.88 -2.05
N LEU A 122 5.58 16.18 -1.11
CA LEU A 122 6.17 16.80 0.08
C LEU A 122 7.29 17.77 -0.27
N ALA A 123 8.17 17.40 -1.20
CA ALA A 123 9.25 18.25 -1.67
C ALA A 123 8.71 19.52 -2.35
N ASP A 124 7.71 19.37 -3.22
CA ASP A 124 7.07 20.48 -3.94
C ASP A 124 6.34 21.44 -2.97
N ALA A 125 5.84 20.92 -1.83
CA ALA A 125 5.24 21.71 -0.74
C ALA A 125 6.28 22.32 0.23
N GLY A 126 7.59 22.11 0.01
CA GLY A 126 8.66 22.63 0.86
C GLY A 126 8.95 21.79 2.12
N HIS A 127 8.31 20.63 2.29
CA HIS A 127 8.56 19.71 3.40
C HIS A 127 9.81 18.83 3.16
N VAL A 128 10.96 19.47 2.95
CA VAL A 128 12.23 18.84 2.56
C VAL A 128 12.64 17.71 3.51
N SER A 129 12.58 17.95 4.83
CA SER A 129 12.97 16.93 5.82
C SER A 129 12.12 15.65 5.74
N GLN A 130 10.81 15.79 5.50
CA GLN A 130 9.93 14.63 5.36
C GLN A 130 10.18 13.91 4.02
N ALA A 131 10.34 14.65 2.93
CA ALA A 131 10.67 14.10 1.63
C ALA A 131 11.99 13.30 1.66
N SER A 132 13.04 13.80 2.33
CA SER A 132 14.31 13.10 2.48
C SER A 132 14.15 11.78 3.24
N LYS A 133 13.36 11.75 4.32
CA LYS A 133 13.06 10.52 5.08
C LYS A 133 12.36 9.47 4.20
N TYR A 134 11.44 9.89 3.33
CA TYR A 134 10.82 8.97 2.37
C TYR A 134 11.84 8.39 1.39
N CYS A 135 12.72 9.22 0.81
CA CYS A 135 13.78 8.75 -0.08
C CYS A 135 14.70 7.72 0.61
N GLU A 136 15.14 8.01 1.84
CA GLU A 136 15.95 7.09 2.64
C GLU A 136 15.22 5.78 2.92
N ALA A 137 13.95 5.85 3.30
CA ALA A 137 13.13 4.66 3.56
C ALA A 137 13.01 3.78 2.30
N ILE A 138 12.73 4.37 1.13
CA ILE A 138 12.66 3.64 -0.14
C ILE A 138 14.01 2.97 -0.45
N VAL A 139 15.13 3.69 -0.31
CA VAL A 139 16.47 3.12 -0.52
C VAL A 139 16.73 1.94 0.42
N ASN A 140 16.34 2.06 1.69
CA ASN A 140 16.51 0.99 2.67
C ASN A 140 15.67 -0.25 2.31
N THR A 141 14.42 -0.06 1.88
CA THR A 141 13.55 -1.16 1.41
C THR A 141 14.14 -1.85 0.17
N LEU A 142 14.66 -1.09 -0.79
CA LEU A 142 15.30 -1.63 -1.99
C LEU A 142 16.56 -2.44 -1.65
N LYS A 143 17.36 -2.00 -0.67
CA LYS A 143 18.56 -2.72 -0.20
C LYS A 143 18.23 -3.97 0.62
N ALA A 144 17.18 -3.91 1.44
CA ALA A 144 16.77 -5.02 2.30
C ALA A 144 16.12 -6.16 1.50
N THR A 145 15.64 -5.88 0.29
CA THR A 145 15.01 -6.90 -0.55
C THR A 145 16.04 -7.84 -1.16
N THR A 146 15.86 -9.13 -0.91
CA THR A 146 16.69 -10.21 -1.48
C THR A 146 16.07 -10.88 -2.71
N LYS A 147 14.80 -10.58 -3.01
CA LYS A 147 14.05 -11.19 -4.12
C LYS A 147 13.78 -10.18 -5.23
N PRO A 148 13.96 -10.56 -6.51
CA PRO A 148 13.61 -9.68 -7.61
C PRO A 148 12.12 -9.37 -7.58
N SER A 149 11.78 -8.09 -7.78
CA SER A 149 10.40 -7.60 -7.83
C SER A 149 10.19 -6.85 -9.14
N PRO A 150 9.08 -7.09 -9.86
CA PRO A 150 8.76 -6.35 -11.08
C PRO A 150 8.53 -4.85 -10.82
N TYR A 151 8.27 -4.47 -9.56
CA TYR A 151 8.04 -3.09 -9.15
C TYR A 151 9.35 -2.32 -8.87
N TYR A 152 10.47 -3.02 -8.69
CA TYR A 152 11.78 -2.40 -8.42
C TYR A 152 12.54 -2.19 -9.71
N THR A 153 12.06 -1.21 -10.48
CA THR A 153 12.60 -0.90 -11.80
C THR A 153 13.83 0.02 -11.70
N PRO A 154 14.73 0.00 -12.70
CA PRO A 154 15.82 0.96 -12.79
C PRO A 154 15.33 2.43 -12.83
N VAL A 155 14.13 2.65 -13.36
CA VAL A 155 13.48 3.97 -13.40
C VAL A 155 13.18 4.46 -11.98
N LEU A 156 12.61 3.61 -11.12
CA LEU A 156 12.36 3.95 -9.72
C LEU A 156 13.64 4.37 -9.01
N VAL A 157 14.72 3.58 -9.17
CA VAL A 157 16.02 3.87 -8.56
C VAL A 157 16.58 5.22 -9.04
N ALA A 158 16.51 5.48 -10.35
CA ALA A 158 16.98 6.73 -10.93
C ALA A 158 16.17 7.94 -10.41
N GLN A 159 14.85 7.81 -10.29
CA GLN A 159 13.99 8.89 -9.79
C GLN A 159 14.17 9.17 -8.29
N VAL A 160 14.33 8.13 -7.47
CA VAL A 160 14.66 8.30 -6.04
C VAL A 160 15.99 9.02 -5.87
N LYS A 161 16.99 8.67 -6.69
CA LYS A 161 18.28 9.37 -6.69
C LYS A 161 18.13 10.83 -7.11
N ALA A 162 17.44 11.10 -8.21
CA ALA A 162 17.21 12.46 -8.71
C ALA A 162 16.50 13.35 -7.67
N LEU A 163 15.49 12.80 -6.97
CA LEU A 163 14.80 13.52 -5.90
C LEU A 163 15.73 13.78 -4.71
N SER A 164 16.51 12.78 -4.28
CA SER A 164 17.48 12.92 -3.19
C SER A 164 18.54 14.00 -3.48
N ASP A 165 19.10 14.01 -4.70
CA ASP A 165 20.08 15.00 -5.13
C ASP A 165 19.46 16.41 -5.14
N ARG A 166 18.22 16.54 -5.63
CA ARG A 166 17.46 17.79 -5.62
C ARG A 166 17.20 18.31 -4.20
N LEU A 167 16.83 17.44 -3.27
CA LEU A 167 16.59 17.80 -1.87
C LEU A 167 17.86 18.25 -1.14
N THR A 168 19.01 17.71 -1.53
CA THR A 168 20.32 18.07 -0.95
C THR A 168 20.86 19.37 -1.54
N ALA A 169 20.59 19.65 -2.81
CA ALA A 169 21.00 20.88 -3.49
C ALA A 169 20.12 22.10 -3.15
N ALA A 170 18.96 21.90 -2.52
CA ALA A 170 18.07 22.98 -2.14
C ALA A 170 18.68 23.82 -1.00
N PRO A 171 18.86 25.15 -1.16
CA PRO A 171 19.43 26.00 -0.13
C PRO A 171 18.42 26.16 1.02
N GLY A 172 18.70 25.51 2.15
CA GLY A 172 17.86 25.59 3.35
C GLY A 172 18.44 24.96 4.61
N HIS A 173 19.73 24.57 4.61
CA HIS A 173 20.42 24.14 5.82
C HIS A 173 21.04 25.35 6.53
N ASP A 174 20.19 26.23 7.07
CA ASP A 174 20.57 27.19 8.11
C ASP A 174 19.63 26.97 9.30
N LYS A 175 20.14 26.23 10.28
CA LYS A 175 19.83 26.41 11.70
C LYS A 175 21.10 26.19 12.52
#